data_AF-A0A0K8RN79-F1
#
_entry.id   AF-A0A0K8RN79-F1
#
_cell.length_a   1.000
_cell.length_b   1.000
_cell.length_c   1.000
_cell.angle_alpha   90.00
_cell.angle_beta   90.00
_cell.angle_gamma   90.00
#
_symmetry.space_group_name_H-M   'P 1'
#
loop_
_entity.id
_entity.type
_entity.pdbx_description
1 polymer ?
#
loop_
_entity_poly.entity_id
_entity_poly.type
_entity_poly.pdbx_seq_one_letter_code
_entity_poly.pdbx_strand_id
1 'polypeptide(L)'
;LLYESHELFEAPLRHPGGDDAVFDETRHASTSRGRPIKPLSERSDSGFRLTVSPEVHVVIDRAHDKHFKLRSKLMEYLAIFMAAVNLKYRTMMYVDLQLVVSKVTIFHDVSEPFIRRSHHHPAIMMGQTLWNFSIYVGETEDFRNDDLVVLLTGMDIGYVNTTSNKSYGLGIAGMANLGGACGLWTRGALVEDVPKTFSGVVTFAHECGHLLGIAHDGSPPQTYVKNNDGAEGCPASDRYIMSPSLGATSIYKFSYCSAQQLYTFLGDPSRECLKNSPSRHTARVSLQRWNKTLVTPVEWCKLEYPNHSILRYVEELPGRQPALGMATCHIVCEVPKNGFVISNAPDGMPCDKTDSKKVCINKDCVEFPTNITTLTKKPRDPKKSN
;
A
#
# COMPACT_ATOMS: atom_id res chain seq x y z
N LEU A 1 -14.92 -11.03 -36.12
CA LEU A 1 -15.34 -9.87 -35.30
C LEU A 1 -15.40 -10.34 -33.85
N LEU A 2 -14.23 -10.45 -33.22
CA LEU A 2 -14.06 -10.78 -31.81
C LEU A 2 -13.79 -9.45 -31.10
N TYR A 3 -14.63 -9.11 -30.12
CA TYR A 3 -14.34 -7.99 -29.22
C TYR A 3 -13.24 -8.45 -28.25
N GLU A 4 -12.04 -7.86 -28.36
CA GLU A 4 -11.01 -7.93 -27.33
C GLU A 4 -11.59 -7.35 -26.03
N SER A 5 -11.65 -8.14 -24.96
CA SER A 5 -12.11 -7.65 -23.65
C SER A 5 -10.94 -7.35 -22.70
N HIS A 6 -9.70 -7.56 -23.14
CA HIS A 6 -8.42 -7.30 -22.45
C HIS A 6 -7.26 -7.46 -23.47
N GLU A 7 -6.24 -6.60 -23.43
CA GLU A 7 -5.02 -6.68 -24.28
C GLU A 7 -3.93 -7.50 -23.55
N LEU A 8 -3.32 -8.54 -24.18
CA LEU A 8 -2.37 -9.49 -23.55
C LEU A 8 -1.59 -10.43 -24.54
N PHE A 9 -0.40 -10.97 -24.21
CA PHE A 9 0.40 -12.00 -24.98
C PHE A 9 1.28 -12.93 -24.09
N GLU A 10 1.54 -14.23 -24.46
CA GLU A 10 1.68 -15.48 -23.60
C GLU A 10 3.05 -16.29 -23.48
N ALA A 11 3.14 -17.18 -22.43
CA ALA A 11 3.78 -18.55 -22.26
C ALA A 11 4.99 -18.76 -21.24
N PRO A 12 5.30 -19.97 -20.66
CA PRO A 12 4.91 -20.41 -19.29
C PRO A 12 5.99 -21.02 -18.31
N LEU A 13 5.63 -21.21 -17.01
CA LEU A 13 5.97 -22.27 -15.99
C LEU A 13 6.71 -21.97 -14.62
N ARG A 14 5.93 -22.07 -13.50
CA ARG A 14 6.09 -22.69 -12.12
C ARG A 14 7.15 -22.31 -11.03
N HIS A 15 6.69 -21.96 -9.78
CA HIS A 15 6.85 -22.64 -8.44
C HIS A 15 6.57 -21.71 -7.19
N PRO A 16 6.07 -22.18 -5.99
CA PRO A 16 5.75 -21.33 -4.80
C PRO A 16 6.58 -21.57 -3.50
N GLY A 17 6.64 -20.57 -2.60
CA GLY A 17 6.65 -20.78 -1.13
C GLY A 17 7.34 -19.73 -0.20
N GLY A 18 6.54 -19.01 0.62
CA GLY A 18 6.88 -18.15 1.78
C GLY A 18 5.66 -17.26 2.17
N ASP A 19 5.32 -17.06 3.46
CA ASP A 19 4.10 -16.33 3.86
C ASP A 19 4.39 -14.86 4.21
N ASP A 20 4.42 -14.01 3.18
CA ASP A 20 4.70 -12.57 3.22
C ASP A 20 3.40 -11.74 3.36
N ALA A 21 2.42 -12.22 4.13
CA ALA A 21 1.11 -11.57 4.28
C ALA A 21 1.10 -10.48 5.36
N VAL A 22 0.38 -9.38 5.10
CA VAL A 22 0.18 -8.27 6.06
C VAL A 22 -1.18 -8.35 6.73
N PHE A 23 -1.21 -8.24 8.05
CA PHE A 23 -2.44 -8.22 8.84
C PHE A 23 -2.82 -6.80 9.30
N ASP A 24 -4.09 -6.43 9.13
CA ASP A 24 -4.74 -5.22 9.65
C ASP A 24 -5.57 -5.55 10.89
N GLU A 25 -5.11 -5.11 12.05
CA GLU A 25 -5.76 -5.32 13.35
C GLU A 25 -7.09 -4.56 13.47
N THR A 26 -7.36 -3.56 12.63
CA THR A 26 -8.52 -2.66 12.78
C THR A 26 -9.82 -3.21 12.21
N ARG A 27 -9.74 -4.21 11.31
CA ARG A 27 -10.91 -4.84 10.66
C ARG A 27 -11.54 -5.98 11.48
N HIS A 28 -10.79 -6.55 12.43
CA HIS A 28 -11.24 -7.64 13.31
C HIS A 28 -10.82 -7.47 14.77
N ALA A 29 -11.37 -6.49 15.49
CA ALA A 29 -11.79 -6.58 16.90
C ALA A 29 -11.89 -5.23 17.61
N SER A 30 -12.77 -5.21 18.62
CA SER A 30 -12.88 -4.19 19.66
C SER A 30 -11.80 -4.32 20.74
N THR A 31 -11.35 -3.16 21.23
CA THR A 31 -10.62 -2.87 22.50
C THR A 31 -9.32 -3.64 22.80
N SER A 32 -8.18 -2.93 22.87
CA SER A 32 -7.53 -2.53 24.15
C SER A 32 -6.20 -1.76 23.93
N ARG A 33 -5.39 -1.64 25.00
CA ARG A 33 -4.53 -0.50 25.38
C ARG A 33 -3.10 -0.58 24.84
N GLY A 34 -2.48 0.57 24.57
CA GLY A 34 -1.04 0.69 24.27
C GLY A 34 -0.37 1.85 25.03
N ARG A 35 0.88 1.63 25.47
CA ARG A 35 1.75 2.56 26.20
C ARG A 35 2.44 3.57 25.24
N PRO A 36 2.94 4.72 25.74
CA PRO A 36 3.47 5.80 24.90
C PRO A 36 4.93 5.54 24.48
N ILE A 37 5.24 5.77 23.20
CA ILE A 37 6.61 5.83 22.66
C ILE A 37 6.91 7.30 22.31
N LYS A 38 8.08 7.80 22.73
CA LYS A 38 8.55 9.17 22.45
C LYS A 38 9.28 9.23 21.09
N PRO A 39 9.16 10.32 20.31
CA PRO A 39 9.89 10.46 19.06
C PRO A 39 11.36 10.79 19.30
N LEU A 40 12.27 10.05 18.67
CA LEU A 40 13.68 10.42 18.55
C LEU A 40 13.85 11.35 17.34
N SER A 41 14.49 12.50 17.56
CA SER A 41 14.66 13.57 16.58
C SER A 41 15.61 13.19 15.46
N GLU A 42 15.37 13.82 14.31
CA GLU A 42 16.16 13.78 13.09
C GLU A 42 17.65 14.09 13.35
N ARG A 43 18.52 13.18 12.93
CA ARG A 43 19.93 13.48 12.69
C ARG A 43 20.19 13.51 11.19
N SER A 44 20.58 14.70 10.73
CA SER A 44 21.26 14.93 9.46
C SER A 44 22.57 14.16 9.44
N ASP A 45 22.77 13.25 8.48
CA ASP A 45 24.13 12.86 8.12
C ASP A 45 24.29 12.58 6.62
N SER A 46 25.31 13.20 6.06
CA SER A 46 25.68 13.29 4.66
C SER A 46 26.46 12.05 4.19
N GLY A 47 25.83 10.88 4.27
CA GLY A 47 26.32 9.64 3.66
C GLY A 47 25.85 9.49 2.21
N PHE A 48 26.61 8.78 1.37
CA PHE A 48 26.25 8.45 -0.01
C PHE A 48 24.83 7.89 -0.10
N ARG A 49 23.88 8.73 -0.50
CA ARG A 49 22.50 8.30 -0.73
C ARG A 49 22.44 7.58 -2.07
N LEU A 50 22.15 6.28 -2.06
CA LEU A 50 21.80 5.57 -3.29
C LEU A 50 20.46 6.12 -3.78
N THR A 51 20.40 6.49 -5.06
CA THR A 51 19.15 6.95 -5.66
C THR A 51 18.60 5.85 -6.55
N VAL A 52 17.36 5.45 -6.32
CA VAL A 52 16.66 4.46 -7.16
C VAL A 52 15.25 4.94 -7.48
N SER A 53 14.73 4.56 -8.64
CA SER A 53 13.37 4.94 -9.05
C SER A 53 12.64 3.77 -9.69
N PRO A 54 12.22 2.74 -8.92
CA PRO A 54 11.60 1.55 -9.49
C PRO A 54 10.32 1.88 -10.26
N GLU A 55 10.19 1.33 -11.47
CA GLU A 55 9.00 1.43 -12.29
C GLU A 55 7.90 0.49 -11.78
N VAL A 56 6.71 1.06 -11.54
CA VAL A 56 5.57 0.31 -11.00
C VAL A 56 4.43 0.30 -12.01
N HIS A 57 3.97 -0.89 -12.35
CA HIS A 57 2.73 -1.06 -13.08
C HIS A 57 1.59 -1.32 -12.10
N VAL A 58 0.66 -0.39 -12.02
CA VAL A 58 -0.52 -0.54 -11.16
C VAL A 58 -1.65 -1.21 -11.95
N VAL A 59 -2.10 -2.36 -11.49
CA VAL A 59 -3.27 -3.06 -12.00
C VAL A 59 -4.44 -2.75 -11.08
N ILE A 60 -5.54 -2.24 -11.61
CA ILE A 60 -6.74 -1.87 -10.84
C ILE A 60 -7.87 -2.79 -11.25
N ASP A 61 -8.46 -3.47 -10.28
CA ASP A 61 -9.54 -4.41 -10.52
C ASP A 61 -10.91 -3.70 -10.64
N ARG A 62 -11.91 -4.44 -11.10
CA ARG A 62 -13.27 -3.93 -11.27
C ARG A 62 -13.90 -3.52 -9.94
N ALA A 63 -13.57 -4.25 -8.87
CA ALA A 63 -14.10 -3.97 -7.54
C ALA A 63 -13.66 -2.61 -7.02
N HIS A 64 -12.47 -2.14 -7.41
CA HIS A 64 -11.97 -0.81 -7.13
C HIS A 64 -12.53 0.24 -8.11
N ASP A 65 -12.37 -0.01 -9.41
CA ASP A 65 -12.72 0.93 -10.49
C ASP A 65 -14.19 1.37 -10.45
N LYS A 66 -15.12 0.44 -10.15
CA LYS A 66 -16.57 0.71 -10.14
C LYS A 66 -16.99 1.85 -9.20
N HIS A 67 -16.16 2.24 -8.24
CA HIS A 67 -16.43 3.35 -7.33
C HIS A 67 -16.13 4.73 -7.92
N PHE A 68 -15.52 4.79 -9.11
CA PHE A 68 -15.15 6.00 -9.82
C PHE A 68 -15.92 6.13 -11.13
N LYS A 69 -16.88 7.06 -11.18
CA LYS A 69 -17.73 7.29 -12.37
C LYS A 69 -16.94 7.73 -13.62
N LEU A 70 -15.77 8.31 -13.43
CA LEU A 70 -14.94 8.85 -14.51
C LEU A 70 -13.52 8.35 -14.32
N ARG A 71 -12.90 7.86 -15.40
CA ARG A 71 -11.48 7.48 -15.41
C ARG A 71 -10.57 8.59 -14.90
N SER A 72 -10.89 9.85 -15.20
CA SER A 72 -10.13 11.01 -14.71
C SER A 72 -10.16 11.17 -13.19
N LYS A 73 -11.21 10.68 -12.51
CA LYS A 73 -11.31 10.67 -11.05
C LYS A 73 -10.50 9.53 -10.44
N LEU A 74 -10.55 8.34 -11.03
CA LEU A 74 -9.69 7.22 -10.62
C LEU A 74 -8.20 7.58 -10.79
N MET A 75 -7.82 8.12 -11.94
CA MET A 75 -6.42 8.52 -12.18
C MET A 75 -5.97 9.65 -11.25
N GLU A 76 -6.87 10.56 -10.86
CA GLU A 76 -6.55 11.57 -9.85
C GLU A 76 -6.41 10.96 -8.45
N TYR A 77 -7.27 10.01 -8.09
CA TYR A 77 -7.14 9.25 -6.85
C TYR A 77 -5.80 8.51 -6.80
N LEU A 78 -5.46 7.76 -7.85
CA LEU A 78 -4.18 7.05 -7.95
C LEU A 78 -2.99 8.00 -7.88
N ALA A 79 -3.08 9.20 -8.48
CA ALA A 79 -2.03 10.20 -8.37
C ALA A 79 -1.80 10.60 -6.90
N ILE A 80 -2.87 10.92 -6.16
CA ILE A 80 -2.73 11.28 -4.75
C ILE A 80 -2.29 10.09 -3.89
N PHE A 81 -2.81 8.89 -4.20
CA PHE A 81 -2.41 7.63 -3.56
C PHE A 81 -0.91 7.41 -3.68
N MET A 82 -0.34 7.50 -4.89
CA MET A 82 1.09 7.30 -5.12
C MET A 82 1.95 8.44 -4.58
N ALA A 83 1.41 9.65 -4.44
CA ALA A 83 2.09 10.72 -3.72
C ALA A 83 2.22 10.37 -2.23
N ALA A 84 1.15 9.81 -1.62
CA ALA A 84 1.15 9.35 -0.24
C ALA A 84 2.08 8.14 -0.02
N VAL A 85 2.10 7.18 -0.95
CA VAL A 85 3.05 6.05 -0.93
C VAL A 85 4.49 6.58 -0.95
N ASN A 86 4.81 7.50 -1.85
CA ASN A 86 6.16 8.07 -1.94
C ASN A 86 6.53 8.93 -0.72
N LEU A 87 5.58 9.51 0.01
CA LEU A 87 5.85 10.15 1.31
C LEU A 87 6.35 9.14 2.36
N LYS A 88 5.96 7.87 2.27
CA LYS A 88 6.49 6.79 3.12
C LYS A 88 7.94 6.50 2.78
N TYR A 89 8.25 6.33 1.50
CA TYR A 89 9.62 6.06 1.04
C TYR A 89 10.60 7.21 1.30
N ARG A 90 10.14 8.46 1.37
CA ARG A 90 10.97 9.61 1.80
C ARG A 90 11.49 9.50 3.24
N THR A 91 10.93 8.60 4.06
CA THR A 91 11.40 8.34 5.43
C THR A 91 12.60 7.39 5.47
N MET A 92 12.93 6.75 4.33
CA MET A 92 14.03 5.80 4.22
C MET A 92 15.38 6.47 4.49
N MET A 93 16.21 5.81 5.30
CA MET A 93 17.60 6.20 5.49
C MET A 93 18.45 5.66 4.34
N TYR A 94 19.57 6.33 4.01
CA TYR A 94 20.59 5.90 3.02
C TYR A 94 20.15 5.73 1.55
N VAL A 95 18.86 5.59 1.27
CA VAL A 95 18.32 5.39 -0.08
C VAL A 95 17.29 6.47 -0.36
N ASP A 96 17.53 7.29 -1.38
CA ASP A 96 16.52 8.17 -1.96
C ASP A 96 15.71 7.37 -2.99
N LEU A 97 14.54 6.87 -2.56
CA LEU A 97 13.64 6.09 -3.40
C LEU A 97 12.41 6.90 -3.82
N GLN A 98 12.04 6.79 -5.09
CA GLN A 98 10.72 7.19 -5.57
C GLN A 98 10.15 6.13 -6.50
N LEU A 99 9.01 5.53 -6.14
CA LEU A 99 8.27 4.65 -7.03
C LEU A 99 7.69 5.47 -8.18
N VAL A 100 7.99 5.05 -9.41
CA VAL A 100 7.53 5.70 -10.64
C VAL A 100 6.47 4.83 -11.28
N VAL A 101 5.19 5.18 -11.13
CA VAL A 101 4.15 4.53 -11.94
C VAL A 101 4.42 4.75 -13.43
N SER A 102 4.76 3.68 -14.13
CA SER A 102 5.07 3.66 -15.57
C SER A 102 3.82 3.35 -16.39
N LYS A 103 2.97 2.43 -15.91
CA LYS A 103 1.75 1.96 -16.58
C LYS A 103 0.61 1.74 -15.58
N VAL A 104 -0.62 1.82 -16.09
CA VAL A 104 -1.84 1.51 -15.34
C VAL A 104 -2.77 0.68 -16.20
N THR A 105 -3.07 -0.53 -15.75
CA THR A 105 -4.06 -1.43 -16.35
C THR A 105 -5.32 -1.39 -15.50
N ILE A 106 -6.48 -1.20 -16.12
CA ILE A 106 -7.77 -1.11 -15.42
C ILE A 106 -8.71 -2.17 -15.99
N PHE A 107 -9.20 -3.04 -15.13
CA PHE A 107 -10.21 -4.03 -15.47
C PHE A 107 -11.61 -3.47 -15.22
N HIS A 108 -12.45 -3.50 -16.26
CA HIS A 108 -13.83 -3.01 -16.21
C HIS A 108 -14.88 -4.14 -16.22
N ASP A 109 -14.53 -5.29 -16.80
CA ASP A 109 -15.41 -6.46 -16.96
C ASP A 109 -15.07 -7.59 -15.98
N VAL A 110 -15.91 -8.64 -15.96
CA VAL A 110 -15.87 -9.71 -14.94
C VAL A 110 -14.72 -10.71 -15.15
N SER A 111 -14.03 -10.67 -16.29
CA SER A 111 -12.90 -11.57 -16.57
C SER A 111 -11.62 -11.02 -15.94
N GLU A 112 -11.48 -11.27 -14.64
CA GLU A 112 -10.26 -11.04 -13.88
C GLU A 112 -9.59 -12.41 -13.65
N PRO A 113 -8.81 -12.94 -14.61
CA PRO A 113 -8.39 -14.36 -14.63
C PRO A 113 -7.53 -14.73 -13.42
N PHE A 114 -6.90 -13.74 -12.80
CA PHE A 114 -6.05 -13.92 -11.63
C PHE A 114 -6.82 -13.95 -10.31
N ILE A 115 -8.00 -13.36 -10.22
CA ILE A 115 -8.78 -13.27 -8.99
C ILE A 115 -9.43 -14.62 -8.67
N ARG A 116 -9.11 -15.17 -7.50
CA ARG A 116 -9.74 -16.39 -6.99
C ARG A 116 -10.70 -16.08 -5.87
N ARG A 117 -11.99 -16.12 -6.18
CA ARG A 117 -13.08 -15.88 -5.23
C ARG A 117 -13.41 -17.17 -4.48
N SER A 118 -13.77 -17.04 -3.21
CA SER A 118 -14.43 -18.11 -2.50
C SER A 118 -15.89 -18.20 -2.93
N HIS A 119 -16.43 -19.42 -3.07
CA HIS A 119 -17.89 -19.64 -3.26
C HIS A 119 -18.70 -19.40 -1.97
N HIS A 120 -18.00 -19.13 -0.89
CA HIS A 120 -18.45 -19.34 0.48
C HIS A 120 -18.22 -18.10 1.36
N HIS A 121 -17.32 -17.21 0.95
CA HIS A 121 -16.98 -15.97 1.63
C HIS A 121 -16.78 -14.84 0.60
N PRO A 122 -17.16 -13.57 0.89
CA PRO A 122 -17.01 -12.46 -0.06
C PRO A 122 -15.55 -12.09 -0.38
N ALA A 123 -14.61 -12.42 0.52
CA ALA A 123 -13.18 -12.19 0.33
C ALA A 123 -12.56 -13.05 -0.80
N ILE A 124 -11.51 -12.53 -1.43
CA ILE A 124 -10.67 -13.29 -2.35
C ILE A 124 -9.69 -14.16 -1.57
N MET A 125 -9.39 -15.33 -2.14
CA MET A 125 -8.43 -16.26 -1.56
C MET A 125 -7.03 -15.76 -1.86
N MET A 126 -6.36 -15.28 -0.81
CA MET A 126 -5.11 -14.55 -0.90
C MET A 126 -4.02 -15.32 -1.68
N GLY A 127 -3.63 -16.51 -1.21
CA GLY A 127 -2.51 -17.26 -1.81
C GLY A 127 -2.79 -17.72 -3.25
N GLN A 128 -4.01 -18.18 -3.53
CA GLN A 128 -4.39 -18.58 -4.89
C GLN A 128 -4.47 -17.39 -5.84
N THR A 129 -4.88 -16.22 -5.33
CA THR A 129 -4.91 -14.99 -6.13
C THR A 129 -3.50 -14.50 -6.42
N LEU A 130 -2.58 -14.47 -5.44
CA LEU A 130 -1.19 -14.04 -5.69
C LEU A 130 -0.50 -14.99 -6.66
N TRP A 131 -0.70 -16.30 -6.48
CA TRP A 131 -0.19 -17.32 -7.38
C TRP A 131 -0.64 -17.10 -8.82
N ASN A 132 -1.94 -16.97 -9.02
CA ASN A 132 -2.51 -16.73 -10.33
C ASN A 132 -2.09 -15.38 -10.92
N PHE A 133 -2.00 -14.34 -10.09
CA PHE A 133 -1.56 -13.01 -10.51
C PHE A 133 -0.09 -13.04 -10.94
N SER A 134 0.75 -13.77 -10.21
CA SER A 134 2.15 -14.01 -10.56
C SER A 134 2.32 -14.74 -11.89
N ILE A 135 1.49 -15.75 -12.16
CA ILE A 135 1.41 -16.41 -13.48
C ILE A 135 0.98 -15.42 -14.54
N TYR A 136 -0.13 -14.70 -14.32
CA TYR A 136 -0.63 -13.72 -15.28
C TYR A 136 0.41 -12.64 -15.59
N VAL A 137 1.11 -12.12 -14.58
CA VAL A 137 2.19 -11.14 -14.73
C VAL A 137 3.35 -11.69 -15.54
N GLY A 138 3.81 -12.91 -15.25
CA GLY A 138 4.95 -13.49 -15.96
C GLY A 138 4.63 -14.02 -17.35
N GLU A 139 3.36 -14.39 -17.61
CA GLU A 139 2.90 -14.82 -18.93
C GLU A 139 2.57 -13.66 -19.85
N THR A 140 2.36 -12.44 -19.32
CA THR A 140 1.90 -11.28 -20.09
C THR A 140 3.06 -10.37 -20.49
N GLU A 141 3.27 -10.21 -21.80
CA GLU A 141 4.36 -9.40 -22.35
C GLU A 141 4.35 -7.94 -21.85
N ASP A 142 3.16 -7.35 -21.63
CA ASP A 142 3.03 -5.98 -21.14
C ASP A 142 3.69 -5.75 -19.79
N PHE A 143 3.90 -6.78 -18.96
CA PHE A 143 4.59 -6.64 -17.67
C PHE A 143 6.08 -6.99 -17.72
N ARG A 144 6.58 -7.50 -18.85
CA ARG A 144 7.92 -8.11 -18.96
C ARG A 144 9.07 -7.18 -18.59
N ASN A 145 8.92 -5.88 -18.82
CA ASN A 145 9.93 -4.88 -18.50
C ASN A 145 9.60 -4.05 -17.26
N ASP A 146 8.52 -4.36 -16.54
CA ASP A 146 8.22 -3.67 -15.27
C ASP A 146 9.12 -4.20 -14.15
N ASP A 147 9.58 -3.29 -13.30
CA ASP A 147 10.34 -3.67 -12.11
C ASP A 147 9.40 -4.35 -11.09
N LEU A 148 8.23 -3.74 -10.89
CA LEU A 148 7.18 -4.13 -9.93
C LEU A 148 5.80 -4.08 -10.59
N VAL A 149 4.92 -5.03 -10.26
CA VAL A 149 3.52 -5.03 -10.67
C VAL A 149 2.64 -5.22 -9.45
N VAL A 150 1.69 -4.30 -9.23
CA VAL A 150 0.85 -4.32 -8.02
C VAL A 150 -0.62 -4.32 -8.41
N LEU A 151 -1.35 -5.34 -7.97
CA LEU A 151 -2.81 -5.36 -8.02
C LEU A 151 -3.35 -4.53 -6.86
N LEU A 152 -3.97 -3.40 -7.17
CA LEU A 152 -4.77 -2.59 -6.24
C LEU A 152 -6.23 -3.04 -6.34
N THR A 153 -6.69 -3.82 -5.36
CA THR A 153 -8.02 -4.42 -5.35
C THR A 153 -8.96 -3.72 -4.36
N GLY A 154 -10.21 -3.56 -4.76
CA GLY A 154 -11.30 -3.10 -3.89
C GLY A 154 -12.01 -4.23 -3.15
N MET A 155 -11.43 -5.44 -3.11
CA MET A 155 -12.01 -6.62 -2.45
C MET A 155 -11.23 -6.99 -1.19
N ASP A 156 -11.96 -7.44 -0.18
CA ASP A 156 -11.36 -8.04 1.01
C ASP A 156 -10.44 -9.22 0.65
N ILE A 157 -9.23 -9.24 1.19
CA ILE A 157 -8.28 -10.34 1.08
C ILE A 157 -8.34 -11.22 2.35
N GLY A 158 -8.29 -12.54 2.21
CA GLY A 158 -8.29 -13.43 3.37
C GLY A 158 -7.83 -14.86 3.10
N TYR A 159 -7.53 -15.60 4.17
CA TYR A 159 -7.43 -17.06 4.12
C TYR A 159 -8.82 -17.66 4.24
N VAL A 160 -9.23 -18.38 3.20
CA VAL A 160 -10.53 -19.05 3.17
C VAL A 160 -10.33 -20.53 2.96
N ASN A 161 -10.81 -21.34 3.91
CA ASN A 161 -10.87 -22.79 3.73
C ASN A 161 -12.06 -23.13 2.82
N THR A 162 -11.76 -23.66 1.64
CA THR A 162 -12.77 -23.99 0.62
C THR A 162 -13.62 -25.21 0.96
N THR A 163 -13.15 -26.09 1.86
CA THR A 163 -13.86 -27.31 2.27
C THR A 163 -14.76 -27.09 3.48
N SER A 164 -14.29 -26.32 4.47
CA SER A 164 -15.01 -26.15 5.74
C SER A 164 -15.89 -24.91 5.79
N ASN A 165 -15.89 -24.05 4.76
CA ASN A 165 -16.59 -22.77 4.75
C ASN A 165 -16.21 -21.87 5.95
N LYS A 166 -14.96 -21.94 6.41
CA LYS A 166 -14.44 -21.10 7.49
C LYS A 166 -13.31 -20.24 6.98
N SER A 167 -13.37 -18.95 7.23
CA SER A 167 -12.21 -18.08 7.14
C SER A 167 -11.36 -18.22 8.40
N TYR A 168 -10.05 -18.27 8.24
CA TYR A 168 -9.10 -18.32 9.36
C TYR A 168 -7.95 -17.36 9.06
N GLY A 169 -8.18 -16.06 9.33
CA GLY A 169 -7.27 -14.98 8.94
C GLY A 169 -7.98 -14.01 8.02
N LEU A 170 -8.90 -13.26 8.62
CA LEU A 170 -9.51 -12.10 8.01
C LEU A 170 -8.73 -10.85 8.45
N GLY A 171 -8.84 -9.78 7.68
CA GLY A 171 -8.02 -8.57 7.88
C GLY A 171 -6.63 -8.73 7.29
N ILE A 172 -6.46 -9.50 6.22
CA ILE A 172 -5.22 -9.44 5.43
C ILE A 172 -5.35 -8.23 4.51
N ALA A 173 -4.34 -7.37 4.47
CA ALA A 173 -4.35 -6.20 3.61
C ALA A 173 -3.53 -6.38 2.33
N GLY A 174 -2.56 -7.29 2.31
CA GLY A 174 -1.68 -7.47 1.16
C GLY A 174 -0.82 -8.73 1.24
N MET A 175 -0.18 -9.04 0.11
CA MET A 175 0.86 -10.07 0.01
C MET A 175 1.75 -9.79 -1.21
N ALA A 176 3.06 -10.01 -1.08
CA ALA A 176 4.03 -9.93 -2.15
C ALA A 176 4.94 -11.15 -2.19
N ASN A 177 5.78 -11.28 -3.22
CA ASN A 177 6.90 -12.22 -3.19
C ASN A 177 8.15 -11.47 -2.72
N LEU A 178 8.70 -11.81 -1.55
CA LEU A 178 9.92 -11.18 -1.05
C LEU A 178 11.09 -11.28 -2.07
N GLY A 179 11.72 -10.15 -2.36
CA GLY A 179 12.82 -10.03 -3.33
C GLY A 179 12.41 -10.27 -4.78
N GLY A 180 11.10 -10.19 -5.08
CA GLY A 180 10.51 -10.49 -6.37
C GLY A 180 10.79 -9.48 -7.49
N ALA A 181 11.27 -8.27 -7.17
CA ALA A 181 11.58 -7.25 -8.17
C ALA A 181 12.49 -7.78 -9.29
N CYS A 182 12.23 -7.37 -10.54
CA CYS A 182 12.84 -7.88 -11.77
C CYS A 182 12.49 -9.34 -12.14
N GLY A 183 11.90 -10.15 -11.25
CA GLY A 183 11.60 -11.54 -11.55
C GLY A 183 10.30 -11.69 -12.33
N LEU A 184 10.32 -12.42 -13.45
CA LEU A 184 9.18 -12.54 -14.37
C LEU A 184 7.90 -12.99 -13.67
N TRP A 185 8.02 -14.03 -12.83
CA TRP A 185 6.91 -14.65 -12.09
C TRP A 185 6.79 -14.18 -10.64
N THR A 186 7.62 -13.24 -10.21
CA THR A 186 7.74 -12.89 -8.77
C THR A 186 7.60 -11.40 -8.50
N ARG A 187 7.62 -10.54 -9.52
CA ARG A 187 7.45 -9.08 -9.36
C ARG A 187 6.03 -8.62 -8.99
N GLY A 188 5.11 -9.57 -8.78
CA GLY A 188 3.71 -9.31 -8.47
C GLY A 188 3.45 -9.16 -6.97
N ALA A 189 2.58 -8.21 -6.61
CA ALA A 189 2.01 -8.07 -5.28
C ALA A 189 0.50 -7.77 -5.32
N LEU A 190 -0.21 -8.12 -4.24
CA LEU A 190 -1.61 -7.81 -3.99
C LEU A 190 -1.72 -6.76 -2.89
N VAL A 191 -2.54 -5.74 -3.11
CA VAL A 191 -2.81 -4.68 -2.13
C VAL A 191 -4.30 -4.41 -2.12
N GLU A 192 -4.90 -4.53 -0.94
CA GLU A 192 -6.25 -4.11 -0.70
C GLU A 192 -6.32 -2.59 -0.44
N ASP A 193 -7.28 -1.92 -1.08
CA ASP A 193 -7.62 -0.53 -0.83
C ASP A 193 -9.14 -0.36 -0.87
N VAL A 194 -9.71 0.22 0.18
CA VAL A 194 -11.11 0.65 0.12
C VAL A 194 -11.17 1.90 -0.76
N PRO A 195 -11.94 1.91 -1.86
CA PRO A 195 -11.91 3.03 -2.79
C PRO A 195 -12.29 4.35 -2.12
N LYS A 196 -11.48 5.39 -2.35
CA LYS A 196 -11.62 6.79 -1.87
C LYS A 196 -11.15 7.04 -0.43
N THR A 197 -10.64 6.05 0.28
CA THR A 197 -10.24 6.21 1.69
C THR A 197 -8.74 6.26 1.90
N PHE A 198 -7.95 5.85 0.89
CA PHE A 198 -6.50 5.71 0.93
C PHE A 198 -5.99 4.67 1.95
N SER A 199 -6.82 3.70 2.35
CA SER A 199 -6.40 2.69 3.33
C SER A 199 -5.27 1.79 2.83
N GLY A 200 -5.19 1.55 1.52
CA GLY A 200 -4.14 0.73 0.93
C GLY A 200 -2.77 1.39 0.85
N VAL A 201 -2.60 2.69 1.18
CA VAL A 201 -1.34 3.42 0.97
C VAL A 201 -0.15 2.80 1.70
N VAL A 202 -0.32 2.44 2.97
CA VAL A 202 0.78 1.90 3.78
C VAL A 202 1.07 0.46 3.39
N THR A 203 0.03 -0.32 3.13
CA THR A 203 0.17 -1.67 2.60
C THR A 203 0.87 -1.69 1.26
N PHE A 204 0.53 -0.79 0.33
CA PHE A 204 1.24 -0.66 -0.95
C PHE A 204 2.73 -0.39 -0.75
N ALA A 205 3.08 0.52 0.17
CA ALA A 205 4.48 0.79 0.49
C ALA A 205 5.17 -0.44 1.09
N HIS A 206 4.48 -1.19 1.95
CA HIS A 206 4.95 -2.43 2.57
C HIS A 206 5.22 -3.52 1.53
N GLU A 207 4.24 -3.83 0.68
CA GLU A 207 4.35 -4.89 -0.33
C GLU A 207 5.40 -4.58 -1.38
N CYS A 208 5.52 -3.32 -1.81
CA CYS A 208 6.64 -2.91 -2.65
C CYS A 208 7.99 -3.04 -1.91
N GLY A 209 8.03 -2.85 -0.60
CA GLY A 209 9.21 -3.10 0.23
C GLY A 209 9.63 -4.58 0.19
N HIS A 210 8.67 -5.50 0.33
CA HIS A 210 8.90 -6.94 0.14
C HIS A 210 9.46 -7.24 -1.24
N LEU A 211 8.84 -6.75 -2.32
CA LEU A 211 9.37 -6.97 -3.67
C LEU A 211 10.82 -6.47 -3.83
N LEU A 212 11.16 -5.37 -3.14
CA LEU A 212 12.51 -4.78 -3.07
C LEU A 212 13.43 -5.45 -2.02
N GLY A 213 13.08 -6.65 -1.56
CA GLY A 213 13.93 -7.50 -0.74
C GLY A 213 13.97 -7.16 0.74
N ILE A 214 13.04 -6.35 1.23
CA ILE A 214 12.95 -5.99 2.66
C ILE A 214 12.06 -6.99 3.37
N ALA A 215 12.63 -7.78 4.28
CA ALA A 215 11.86 -8.70 5.11
C ALA A 215 11.13 -7.95 6.25
N HIS A 216 10.16 -8.61 6.88
CA HIS A 216 9.47 -8.06 8.05
C HIS A 216 10.44 -7.67 9.17
N ASP A 217 10.15 -6.57 9.86
CA ASP A 217 10.85 -6.19 11.09
C ASP A 217 10.76 -7.33 12.13
N GLY A 218 11.89 -7.69 12.74
CA GLY A 218 12.01 -8.79 13.70
C GLY A 218 12.23 -10.17 13.08
N SER A 219 12.24 -10.28 11.75
CA SER A 219 12.49 -11.55 11.06
C SER A 219 13.98 -11.92 11.01
N PRO A 220 14.33 -13.22 11.02
CA PRO A 220 15.69 -13.67 10.77
C PRO A 220 16.09 -13.45 9.29
N PRO A 221 17.38 -13.64 8.93
CA PRO A 221 17.84 -13.63 7.54
C PRO A 221 17.01 -14.53 6.61
N GLN A 222 16.59 -13.99 5.47
CA GLN A 222 15.81 -14.74 4.46
C GLN A 222 16.74 -15.36 3.42
N THR A 223 17.12 -16.61 3.62
CA THR A 223 18.20 -17.28 2.86
C THR A 223 17.97 -17.43 1.37
N TYR A 224 16.72 -17.32 0.90
CA TYR A 224 16.36 -17.37 -0.52
C TYR A 224 16.50 -16.00 -1.22
N VAL A 225 16.64 -14.92 -0.45
CA VAL A 225 17.01 -13.60 -0.96
C VAL A 225 18.49 -13.39 -0.71
N LYS A 226 19.26 -13.30 -1.80
CA LYS A 226 20.70 -13.11 -1.76
C LYS A 226 21.07 -11.90 -0.90
N ASN A 227 21.98 -12.10 0.06
CA ASN A 227 22.49 -11.09 0.99
C ASN A 227 21.41 -10.43 1.87
N ASN A 228 20.27 -11.08 2.09
CA ASN A 228 19.28 -10.58 3.04
C ASN A 228 19.72 -10.88 4.48
N ASP A 229 20.01 -9.84 5.25
CA ASP A 229 20.46 -9.92 6.64
C ASP A 229 19.31 -10.04 7.66
N GLY A 230 18.06 -10.10 7.19
CA GLY A 230 16.88 -10.05 8.05
C GLY A 230 16.71 -8.70 8.74
N ALA A 231 15.90 -8.68 9.80
CA ALA A 231 15.58 -7.48 10.56
C ALA A 231 15.43 -7.72 12.08
N GLU A 232 16.13 -8.72 12.64
CA GLU A 232 16.07 -9.03 14.08
C GLU A 232 16.42 -7.83 14.97
N GLY A 233 17.27 -6.92 14.49
CA GLY A 233 17.65 -5.68 15.18
C GLY A 233 16.55 -4.60 15.23
N CYS A 234 15.45 -4.78 14.49
CA CYS A 234 14.31 -3.87 14.48
C CYS A 234 13.05 -4.66 14.90
N PRO A 235 12.62 -4.59 16.17
CA PRO A 235 11.49 -5.39 16.65
C PRO A 235 10.17 -5.10 15.91
N ALA A 236 9.43 -6.14 15.52
CA ALA A 236 8.07 -6.01 14.99
C ALA A 236 7.15 -5.17 15.91
N SER A 237 7.38 -5.22 17.22
CA SER A 237 6.62 -4.47 18.23
C SER A 237 6.75 -2.96 18.12
N ASP A 238 7.76 -2.45 17.42
CA ASP A 238 7.94 -1.02 17.18
C ASP A 238 6.99 -0.50 16.09
N ARG A 239 6.35 -1.41 15.34
CA ARG A 239 5.27 -1.12 14.39
C ARG A 239 5.65 -0.16 13.26
N TYR A 240 6.90 -0.16 12.81
CA TYR A 240 7.30 0.49 11.54
C TYR A 240 6.58 -0.14 10.34
N ILE A 241 6.72 0.45 9.15
CA ILE A 241 5.98 0.01 7.96
C ILE A 241 6.14 -1.49 7.70
N MET A 242 7.33 -2.06 7.87
CA MET A 242 7.60 -3.49 7.65
C MET A 242 7.24 -4.39 8.83
N SER A 243 6.48 -3.90 9.81
CA SER A 243 5.84 -4.76 10.80
C SER A 243 4.82 -5.68 10.12
N PRO A 244 4.76 -6.99 10.47
CA PRO A 244 3.80 -7.94 9.90
C PRO A 244 2.34 -7.63 10.27
N SER A 245 2.13 -6.71 11.21
CA SER A 245 0.81 -6.28 11.65
C SER A 245 0.71 -4.76 11.72
N LEU A 246 -0.27 -4.21 11.02
CA LEU A 246 -0.63 -2.80 10.99
C LEU A 246 -1.84 -2.53 11.90
N GLY A 247 -1.86 -1.33 12.50
CA GLY A 247 -2.95 -0.90 13.36
C GLY A 247 -2.82 0.56 13.77
N ALA A 248 -3.67 0.99 14.72
CA ALA A 248 -3.69 2.37 15.20
C ALA A 248 -2.37 2.80 15.87
N THR A 249 -1.51 1.87 16.31
CA THR A 249 -0.18 2.19 16.87
C THR A 249 0.95 2.17 15.85
N SER A 250 0.66 1.82 14.59
CA SER A 250 1.69 1.78 13.54
C SER A 250 2.33 3.13 13.30
N ILE A 251 3.61 3.09 12.95
CA ILE A 251 4.45 4.21 12.57
C ILE A 251 4.56 4.18 11.05
N TYR A 252 4.21 5.28 10.40
CA TYR A 252 4.22 5.39 8.93
C TYR A 252 5.60 5.80 8.40
N LYS A 253 6.64 5.14 8.91
CA LYS A 253 8.06 5.32 8.56
C LYS A 253 8.71 3.94 8.39
N PHE A 254 9.75 3.85 7.56
CA PHE A 254 10.55 2.63 7.44
C PHE A 254 11.56 2.55 8.59
N SER A 255 11.90 1.33 9.02
CA SER A 255 12.90 1.09 10.06
C SER A 255 14.32 1.25 9.51
N TYR A 256 15.30 1.34 10.41
CA TYR A 256 16.72 1.29 10.01
C TYR A 256 17.06 -0.03 9.28
N CYS A 257 16.50 -1.15 9.72
CA CYS A 257 16.73 -2.46 9.09
C CYS A 257 16.12 -2.52 7.69
N SER A 258 14.98 -1.85 7.46
CA SER A 258 14.40 -1.71 6.13
C SER A 258 15.36 -1.00 5.16
N ALA A 259 15.95 0.10 5.62
CA ALA A 259 16.92 0.86 4.84
C ALA A 259 18.20 0.07 4.54
N GLN A 260 18.73 -0.67 5.51
CA GLN A 260 19.91 -1.51 5.34
C GLN A 260 19.65 -2.63 4.32
N GLN A 261 18.55 -3.36 4.46
CA GLN A 261 18.20 -4.43 3.52
C GLN A 261 18.01 -3.92 2.10
N LEU A 262 17.32 -2.78 1.92
CA LEU A 262 17.16 -2.16 0.61
C LEU A 262 18.50 -1.76 0.00
N TYR A 263 19.38 -1.13 0.80
CA TYR A 263 20.72 -0.75 0.34
C TYR A 263 21.49 -1.98 -0.18
N THR A 264 21.48 -3.08 0.58
CA THR A 264 22.13 -4.34 0.18
C THR A 264 21.48 -4.95 -1.06
N PHE A 265 20.15 -4.95 -1.14
CA PHE A 265 19.40 -5.47 -2.28
C PHE A 265 19.72 -4.74 -3.58
N LEU A 266 19.83 -3.41 -3.54
CA LEU A 266 20.21 -2.57 -4.69
C LEU A 266 21.68 -2.75 -5.10
N GLY A 267 22.54 -3.20 -4.17
CA GLY A 267 23.94 -3.53 -4.45
C GLY A 267 24.14 -4.81 -5.25
N ASP A 268 23.11 -5.67 -5.36
CA ASP A 268 23.21 -6.94 -6.09
C ASP A 268 23.25 -6.71 -7.61
N PRO A 269 24.33 -7.11 -8.31
CA PRO A 269 24.44 -6.84 -9.74
C PRO A 269 23.37 -7.52 -10.60
N SER A 270 22.75 -8.62 -10.13
CA SER A 270 21.65 -9.29 -10.85
C SER A 270 20.34 -8.50 -10.90
N ARG A 271 20.20 -7.40 -10.14
CA ARG A 271 18.99 -6.56 -10.13
C ARG A 271 19.08 -5.46 -11.18
N GLU A 272 19.36 -5.84 -12.43
CA GLU A 272 19.65 -4.87 -13.50
C GLU A 272 18.45 -3.97 -13.85
N CYS A 273 17.21 -4.46 -13.71
CA CYS A 273 16.02 -3.66 -14.02
C CYS A 273 15.95 -2.37 -13.18
N LEU A 274 16.35 -2.46 -11.89
CA LEU A 274 16.36 -1.35 -10.94
C LEU A 274 17.52 -0.36 -11.13
N LYS A 275 18.46 -0.65 -12.02
CA LYS A 275 19.63 0.22 -12.28
C LYS A 275 19.35 1.28 -13.33
N ASN A 276 18.21 1.21 -14.01
CA ASN A 276 17.77 2.28 -14.88
C ASN A 276 17.45 3.56 -14.07
N SER A 277 17.17 4.66 -14.76
CA SER A 277 16.87 5.94 -14.11
C SER A 277 15.70 6.60 -14.82
N PRO A 278 14.48 6.05 -14.68
CA PRO A 278 13.30 6.65 -15.27
C PRO A 278 13.10 8.06 -14.71
N SER A 279 12.46 8.91 -15.50
CA SER A 279 12.13 10.26 -15.05
C SER A 279 11.16 10.18 -13.87
N ARG A 280 11.61 10.68 -12.71
CA ARG A 280 10.78 10.80 -11.51
C ARG A 280 9.54 11.64 -11.77
N HIS A 281 8.49 11.38 -11.00
CA HIS A 281 7.28 12.17 -10.96
C HIS A 281 7.55 13.57 -10.43
N THR A 282 7.21 14.58 -11.22
CA THR A 282 7.50 16.00 -10.93
C THR A 282 6.26 16.87 -10.84
N ALA A 283 5.06 16.35 -11.16
CA ALA A 283 3.85 17.17 -11.10
C ALA A 283 3.53 17.52 -9.65
N ARG A 284 3.56 18.81 -9.31
CA ARG A 284 3.31 19.26 -7.95
C ARG A 284 1.87 18.95 -7.51
N VAL A 285 1.73 18.61 -6.24
CA VAL A 285 0.44 18.43 -5.58
C VAL A 285 0.21 19.60 -4.62
N SER A 286 -0.83 20.39 -4.87
CA SER A 286 -1.27 21.40 -3.91
C SER A 286 -2.24 20.80 -2.90
N LEU A 287 -2.33 21.42 -1.72
CA LEU A 287 -3.32 21.07 -0.70
C LEU A 287 -4.75 21.07 -1.27
N GLN A 288 -5.09 22.07 -2.10
CA GLN A 288 -6.40 22.13 -2.75
C GLN A 288 -6.66 20.93 -3.68
N ARG A 289 -5.63 20.45 -4.40
CA ARG A 289 -5.75 19.26 -5.27
C ARG A 289 -5.96 18.00 -4.44
N TRP A 290 -5.19 17.85 -3.36
CA TRP A 290 -5.30 16.72 -2.42
C TRP A 290 -6.67 16.69 -1.73
N ASN A 291 -7.15 17.84 -1.25
CA ASN A 291 -8.45 17.92 -0.56
C ASN A 291 -9.63 17.51 -1.45
N LYS A 292 -9.51 17.63 -2.78
CA LYS A 292 -10.56 17.21 -3.72
C LYS A 292 -10.69 15.69 -3.85
N THR A 293 -9.72 14.91 -3.37
CA THR A 293 -9.77 13.44 -3.39
C THR A 293 -10.15 12.83 -2.04
N LEU A 294 -10.13 13.62 -0.96
CA LEU A 294 -10.51 13.17 0.36
C LEU A 294 -12.03 13.12 0.53
N VAL A 295 -12.49 12.13 1.28
CA VAL A 295 -13.85 12.07 1.83
C VAL A 295 -13.88 12.67 3.24
N THR A 296 -15.07 13.02 3.73
CA THR A 296 -15.22 13.50 5.12
C THR A 296 -14.93 12.36 6.12
N PRO A 297 -14.53 12.64 7.37
CA PRO A 297 -14.28 11.58 8.36
C PRO A 297 -15.48 10.64 8.59
N VAL A 298 -16.72 11.17 8.55
CA VAL A 298 -17.94 10.35 8.66
C VAL A 298 -18.10 9.43 7.45
N GLU A 299 -17.87 9.94 6.23
CA GLU A 299 -17.95 9.13 5.02
C GLU A 299 -16.84 8.09 4.97
N TRP A 300 -15.64 8.45 5.42
CA TRP A 300 -14.52 7.51 5.59
C TRP A 300 -14.92 6.34 6.49
N CYS A 301 -15.50 6.60 7.68
CA CYS A 301 -15.98 5.55 8.57
C CYS A 301 -17.00 4.61 7.92
N LYS A 302 -17.92 5.15 7.11
CA LYS A 302 -18.94 4.35 6.43
C LYS A 302 -18.36 3.47 5.32
N LEU A 303 -17.35 3.98 4.61
CA LEU A 303 -16.69 3.25 3.52
C LEU A 303 -15.82 2.12 4.06
N GLU A 304 -15.06 2.37 5.12
CA GLU A 304 -14.14 1.37 5.72
C GLU A 304 -14.85 0.31 6.55
N TYR A 305 -15.97 0.66 7.17
CA TYR A 305 -16.73 -0.25 8.01
C TYR A 305 -18.16 -0.42 7.49
N PRO A 306 -18.36 -0.93 6.26
CA PRO A 306 -19.68 -1.02 5.63
C PRO A 306 -20.61 -1.98 6.37
N ASN A 307 -20.05 -2.92 7.14
CA ASN A 307 -20.79 -3.88 7.96
C ASN A 307 -21.10 -3.36 9.37
N HIS A 308 -20.66 -2.15 9.72
CA HIS A 308 -20.94 -1.52 11.01
C HIS A 308 -21.97 -0.40 10.84
N SER A 309 -22.91 -0.30 11.79
CA SER A 309 -23.79 0.86 11.89
C SER A 309 -23.00 2.05 12.44
N ILE A 310 -22.41 2.87 11.57
CA ILE A 310 -21.69 4.06 12.01
C ILE A 310 -22.69 5.11 12.53
N LEU A 311 -22.58 5.46 13.82
CA LEU A 311 -23.40 6.49 14.45
C LEU A 311 -22.90 7.88 14.09
N ARG A 312 -21.59 8.13 14.28
CA ARG A 312 -20.93 9.39 13.93
C ARG A 312 -19.41 9.24 13.97
N TYR A 313 -18.73 10.26 13.47
CA TYR A 313 -17.33 10.53 13.76
C TYR A 313 -17.19 11.18 15.15
N VAL A 314 -16.10 10.84 15.84
CA VAL A 314 -15.73 11.37 17.15
C VAL A 314 -14.44 12.16 16.99
N GLU A 315 -14.47 13.43 17.38
CA GLU A 315 -13.31 14.33 17.21
C GLU A 315 -12.11 13.93 18.05
N GLU A 316 -12.37 13.49 19.27
CA GLU A 316 -11.36 13.10 20.24
C GLU A 316 -11.98 12.07 21.20
N LEU A 317 -11.29 10.95 21.37
CA LEU A 317 -11.69 9.89 22.29
C LEU A 317 -11.06 10.17 23.67
N PRO A 318 -11.88 10.51 24.69
CA PRO A 318 -11.37 10.79 26.03
C PRO A 318 -10.81 9.52 26.69
N GLY A 319 -9.83 9.68 27.58
CA GLY A 319 -9.28 8.58 28.38
C GLY A 319 -7.98 7.95 27.86
N ARG A 320 -7.39 8.48 26.78
CA ARG A 320 -5.99 8.23 26.40
C ARG A 320 -5.18 9.53 26.48
N GLN A 321 -3.87 9.41 26.74
CA GLN A 321 -2.94 10.55 26.73
C GLN A 321 -1.76 10.26 25.79
N PRO A 322 -1.62 11.04 24.70
CA PRO A 322 -2.59 12.00 24.18
C PRO A 322 -3.89 11.30 23.75
N ALA A 323 -4.98 12.05 23.70
CA ALA A 323 -6.26 11.49 23.27
C ALA A 323 -6.22 11.16 21.77
N LEU A 324 -6.88 10.07 21.41
CA LEU A 324 -6.94 9.64 20.02
C LEU A 324 -7.98 10.46 19.27
N GLY A 325 -7.61 11.03 18.14
CA GLY A 325 -8.47 11.89 17.34
C GLY A 325 -7.67 12.55 16.23
N MET A 326 -8.26 13.55 15.57
CA MET A 326 -7.61 14.11 14.39
C MET A 326 -6.31 14.85 14.68
N ALA A 327 -6.16 15.46 15.86
CA ALA A 327 -4.91 16.08 16.30
C ALA A 327 -3.75 15.08 16.45
N THR A 328 -4.05 13.80 16.69
CA THR A 328 -3.09 12.69 16.72
C THR A 328 -3.16 11.84 15.46
N CYS A 329 -3.83 12.31 14.40
CA CYS A 329 -4.01 11.62 13.13
C CYS A 329 -4.68 10.24 13.22
N HIS A 330 -5.74 10.18 14.03
CA HIS A 330 -6.64 9.04 14.09
C HIS A 330 -8.07 9.45 13.71
N ILE A 331 -8.75 8.60 12.94
CA ILE A 331 -10.19 8.67 12.72
C ILE A 331 -10.86 7.73 13.73
N VAL A 332 -11.78 8.28 14.53
CA VAL A 332 -12.54 7.54 15.52
C VAL A 332 -14.00 7.46 15.06
N CYS A 333 -14.47 6.24 14.83
CA CYS A 333 -15.82 5.94 14.37
C CYS A 333 -16.64 5.36 15.53
N GLU A 334 -17.72 6.04 15.91
CA GLU A 334 -18.64 5.54 16.94
C GLU A 334 -19.61 4.50 16.34
N VAL A 335 -19.76 3.38 17.04
CA VAL A 335 -20.67 2.28 16.71
C VAL A 335 -21.60 1.99 17.90
N PRO A 336 -22.75 1.30 17.70
CA PRO A 336 -23.69 0.98 18.77
C PRO A 336 -23.06 0.30 19.99
N LYS A 337 -23.79 0.35 21.12
CA LYS A 337 -23.35 -0.21 22.41
C LYS A 337 -22.09 0.47 22.98
N ASN A 338 -21.95 1.78 22.78
CA ASN A 338 -20.82 2.59 23.23
C ASN A 338 -19.46 2.07 22.72
N GLY A 339 -19.44 1.52 21.50
CA GLY A 339 -18.24 1.00 20.87
C GLY A 339 -17.55 2.04 20.00
N PHE A 340 -16.24 1.88 19.81
CA PHE A 340 -15.45 2.69 18.89
C PHE A 340 -14.56 1.79 18.04
N VAL A 341 -14.45 2.13 16.76
CA VAL A 341 -13.43 1.59 15.87
C VAL A 341 -12.48 2.73 15.53
N ILE A 342 -11.17 2.46 15.60
CA ILE A 342 -10.13 3.47 15.50
C ILE A 342 -9.18 3.07 14.38
N SER A 343 -8.96 4.00 13.47
CA SER A 343 -8.01 3.87 12.38
C SER A 343 -7.10 5.06 12.27
N ASN A 344 -5.98 4.89 11.57
CA ASN A 344 -5.10 6.01 11.25
C ASN A 344 -5.77 6.88 10.17
N ALA A 345 -5.71 8.19 10.34
CA ALA A 345 -6.18 9.11 9.32
C ALA A 345 -5.29 9.04 8.08
N PRO A 346 -5.85 9.07 6.86
CA PRO A 346 -5.06 9.13 5.64
C PRO A 346 -4.31 10.47 5.57
N ASP A 347 -3.19 10.47 4.84
CA ASP A 347 -2.41 11.69 4.62
C ASP A 347 -3.28 12.77 3.94
N GLY A 348 -3.02 14.03 4.28
CA GLY A 348 -3.72 15.21 3.81
C GLY A 348 -5.02 15.52 4.55
N MET A 349 -5.53 14.64 5.43
CA MET A 349 -6.72 14.94 6.22
C MET A 349 -6.43 16.08 7.23
N PRO A 350 -7.27 17.13 7.32
CA PRO A 350 -7.06 18.24 8.26
C PRO A 350 -7.00 17.76 9.71
N CYS A 351 -5.98 18.22 10.45
CA CYS A 351 -5.71 17.75 11.83
C CYS A 351 -5.77 18.88 12.88
N ASP A 352 -5.77 20.14 12.45
CA ASP A 352 -5.85 21.31 13.32
C ASP A 352 -7.11 22.11 12.98
N LYS A 353 -7.89 22.49 14.00
CA LYS A 353 -9.14 23.24 13.84
C LYS A 353 -8.91 24.73 13.57
N THR A 354 -7.74 25.23 13.96
CA THR A 354 -7.37 26.65 13.89
C THR A 354 -6.52 26.98 12.66
N ASP A 355 -5.80 25.99 12.13
CA ASP A 355 -4.95 26.14 10.96
C ASP A 355 -5.30 25.14 9.85
N SER A 356 -6.00 25.64 8.83
CA SER A 356 -6.41 24.82 7.67
C SER A 356 -5.24 24.30 6.81
N LYS A 357 -4.01 24.78 7.04
CA LYS A 357 -2.82 24.28 6.36
C LYS A 357 -2.22 23.05 7.04
N LYS A 358 -2.60 22.77 8.28
CA LYS A 358 -2.12 21.59 9.00
C LYS A 358 -2.97 20.37 8.69
N VAL A 359 -2.28 19.32 8.27
CA VAL A 359 -2.86 18.05 7.87
C VAL A 359 -2.05 16.89 8.45
N CYS A 360 -2.64 15.71 8.45
CA CYS A 360 -1.92 14.49 8.74
C CYS A 360 -0.94 14.16 7.62
N ILE A 361 0.33 13.95 7.96
CA ILE A 361 1.36 13.40 7.06
C ILE A 361 2.19 12.41 7.85
N ASN A 362 2.25 11.15 7.41
CA ASN A 362 2.99 10.09 8.10
C ASN A 362 2.60 9.97 9.60
N LYS A 363 1.31 10.20 9.89
CA LYS A 363 0.70 10.26 11.25
C LYS A 363 1.10 11.46 12.13
N ASP A 364 1.87 12.39 11.60
CA ASP A 364 2.21 13.63 12.30
C ASP A 364 1.28 14.76 11.79
N CYS A 365 0.75 15.58 12.70
CA CYS A 365 -0.05 16.76 12.35
C CYS A 365 0.89 17.93 12.01
N VAL A 366 1.07 18.22 10.73
CA VAL A 366 2.10 19.14 10.22
C VAL A 366 1.56 20.06 9.13
N GLU A 367 2.24 21.17 8.84
CA GLU A 367 1.93 22.00 7.68
C GLU A 367 2.08 21.19 6.38
N PHE A 368 1.12 21.33 5.45
CA PHE A 368 1.10 20.58 4.20
C PHE A 368 2.42 20.78 3.42
N PRO A 369 3.18 19.70 3.11
CA PRO A 369 4.47 19.84 2.45
C PRO A 369 4.36 20.38 1.03
N THR A 370 5.21 21.35 0.68
CA THR A 370 5.16 22.05 -0.62
C THR A 370 5.88 21.31 -1.75
N ASN A 371 6.67 20.28 -1.42
CA ASN A 371 7.49 19.51 -2.37
C ASN A 371 6.89 18.14 -2.72
N ILE A 372 5.59 17.93 -2.49
CA ILE A 372 4.91 16.70 -2.89
C ILE A 372 4.74 16.68 -4.41
N THR A 373 5.14 15.57 -5.01
CA THR A 373 5.02 15.32 -6.44
C THR A 373 4.23 14.06 -6.73
N THR A 374 3.66 13.99 -7.92
CA THR A 374 2.88 12.86 -8.41
C THR A 374 2.94 12.74 -9.93
N LEU A 375 2.31 11.69 -10.44
CA LEU A 375 2.02 11.41 -11.84
C LEU A 375 1.63 12.67 -12.60
N THR A 376 2.28 12.91 -13.73
CA THR A 376 1.76 13.87 -14.71
C THR A 376 0.45 13.33 -15.30
N LYS A 377 -0.61 14.12 -15.18
CA LYS A 377 -2.03 13.76 -15.40
C LYS A 377 -2.45 13.33 -16.82
N LYS A 378 -1.51 12.93 -17.69
CA LYS A 378 -1.80 12.49 -19.06
C LYS A 378 -1.21 11.10 -19.31
N PRO A 379 -1.98 10.02 -19.14
CA PRO A 379 -1.74 8.79 -19.86
C PRO A 379 -1.69 9.15 -21.35
N ARG A 380 -0.56 8.88 -22.02
CA ARG A 380 -0.51 8.95 -23.48
C ARG A 380 -1.09 7.65 -24.01
N ASP A 381 -2.01 7.77 -24.94
CA ASP A 381 -2.56 6.63 -25.68
C ASP A 381 -1.49 6.15 -26.66
N PRO A 382 -0.95 4.93 -26.55
CA PRO A 382 0.07 4.40 -27.47
C PRO A 382 -0.42 4.41 -28.93
N LYS A 383 -1.73 4.31 -29.14
CA LYS A 383 -2.38 4.34 -30.45
C LYS A 383 -2.45 5.75 -31.09
N LYS A 384 -2.01 6.80 -30.38
CA LYS A 384 -1.96 8.19 -30.89
C LYS A 384 -0.54 8.76 -31.06
N SER A 385 0.49 7.91 -30.95
CA SER A 385 1.90 8.32 -31.07
C SER A 385 2.57 7.96 -32.40
N ASN A 386 1.81 7.67 -33.45
CA ASN A 386 2.30 7.62 -34.84
C ASN A 386 1.72 8.75 -35.67
#